data_AF-A0A380DWZ6-F1
#
_entry.id   AF-A0A380DWZ6-F1
#
_cell.length_a   1.000
_cell.length_b   1.000
_cell.length_c   1.000
_cell.angle_alpha   90.00
_cell.angle_beta   90.00
_cell.angle_gamma   90.00
#
_symmetry.space_group_name_H-M   'P 1'
#
loop_
_entity.id
_entity.type
_entity.pdbx_description
1 polymer ?
#
loop_
_entity_poly.entity_id
_entity_poly.type
_entity_poly.pdbx_seq_one_letter_code
_entity_poly.pdbx_strand_id
1 'polypeptide(L)'
;MNHYIRTIGSMLILVYSMLAAFLFIDKVFVNIIYFQGMFYTQIFGIPVFLFLNLIIILLCIIVGSVLAYKINQQNDWIKTQIERSMEGETVGINDQNIEIYSETLDLYHTLVPLNQELHKLRLKTQNLTNENYNINDVKVKKIIEDERQRLARELHDSVSQQLFAASMMLSAIKETKLEPPLDQQIPILEKMVQDSQLEMRALLLHLRPLGLKDKSLGEGIKDLVIDLQKKVPMKVVHEIQDFKVPKGIEDHLFRITQEAISNTLRHSNGTKVTVELFNKDDIYC
;
A
#
# COMPACT_ATOMS: atom_id res chain seq x y z
N MET A 1 -35.67 3.77 9.69
CA MET A 1 -36.69 2.92 10.33
C MET A 1 -37.87 3.70 10.95
N ASN A 2 -37.68 4.93 11.45
CA ASN A 2 -38.77 5.72 12.07
C ASN A 2 -39.82 6.32 11.11
N HIS A 3 -39.49 6.62 9.84
CA HIS A 3 -40.44 7.31 8.97
C HIS A 3 -41.61 6.41 8.52
N TYR A 4 -41.32 5.14 8.21
CA TYR A 4 -42.32 4.13 7.81
C TYR A 4 -43.34 3.86 8.93
N ILE A 5 -42.85 3.64 10.15
CA ILE A 5 -43.73 3.42 11.32
C ILE A 5 -44.56 4.67 11.60
N ARG A 6 -43.98 5.87 11.42
CA ARG A 6 -44.69 7.14 11.64
C ARG A 6 -45.75 7.42 10.57
N THR A 7 -45.51 7.08 9.30
CA THR A 7 -46.49 7.29 8.21
C THR A 7 -47.59 6.24 8.19
N ILE A 8 -47.26 4.97 8.44
CA ILE A 8 -48.26 3.92 8.64
C ILE A 8 -49.08 4.20 9.90
N GLY A 9 -48.41 4.62 10.98
CA GLY A 9 -49.05 5.03 12.22
C GLY A 9 -49.99 6.22 12.03
N SER A 10 -49.59 7.26 11.30
CA SER A 10 -50.46 8.42 11.05
C SER A 10 -51.65 8.08 10.15
N MET A 11 -51.48 7.21 9.16
CA MET A 11 -52.58 6.71 8.32
C MET A 11 -53.56 5.86 9.11
N LEU A 12 -53.07 4.95 9.98
CA LEU A 12 -53.92 4.16 10.88
C LEU A 12 -54.67 5.06 11.85
N ILE A 13 -54.02 6.06 12.46
CA ILE A 13 -54.66 7.02 13.37
C ILE A 13 -55.77 7.78 12.65
N LEU A 14 -55.58 8.17 11.39
CA LEU A 14 -56.57 8.89 10.59
C LEU A 14 -57.78 7.99 10.23
N VAL A 15 -57.53 6.72 9.87
CA VAL A 15 -58.59 5.75 9.62
C VAL A 15 -59.40 5.49 10.90
N TYR A 16 -58.74 5.25 12.04
CA TYR A 16 -59.42 5.02 13.32
C TYR A 16 -60.14 6.27 13.83
N SER A 17 -59.62 7.47 13.59
CA SER A 17 -60.30 8.72 13.98
C SER A 17 -61.53 9.00 13.11
N MET A 18 -61.50 8.70 11.81
CA MET A 18 -62.69 8.75 10.96
C MET A 18 -63.74 7.71 11.38
N LEU A 19 -63.32 6.49 11.72
CA LEU A 19 -64.21 5.42 12.18
C LEU A 19 -64.85 5.77 13.53
N ALA A 20 -64.06 6.32 14.46
CA ALA A 20 -64.54 6.81 15.75
C ALA A 20 -65.48 8.02 15.60
N ALA A 21 -65.17 8.98 14.73
CA ALA A 21 -66.04 10.11 14.43
C ALA A 21 -67.37 9.66 13.81
N PHE A 22 -67.34 8.65 12.93
CA PHE A 22 -68.54 8.06 12.36
C PHE A 22 -69.42 7.37 13.41
N LEU A 23 -68.84 6.56 14.29
CA LEU A 23 -69.56 5.93 15.41
C LEU A 23 -70.09 6.96 16.42
N PHE A 24 -69.38 8.07 16.60
CA PHE A 24 -69.85 9.18 17.43
C PHE A 24 -71.05 9.89 16.81
N ILE A 25 -71.00 10.16 15.49
CA ILE A 25 -72.12 10.75 14.74
C ILE A 25 -73.35 9.83 14.79
N ASP A 26 -73.18 8.51 14.67
CA ASP A 26 -74.27 7.52 14.84
C ASP A 26 -74.97 7.68 16.20
N LYS A 27 -74.19 7.70 17.28
CA LYS A 27 -74.71 7.86 18.65
C LYS A 27 -75.35 9.21 18.92
N VAL A 28 -74.91 10.27 18.26
CA VAL A 28 -75.45 11.63 18.47
C VAL A 28 -76.69 11.89 17.61
N PHE A 29 -76.77 11.31 16.40
CA PHE A 29 -77.82 11.57 15.42
C PHE A 29 -78.81 10.41 15.22
N VAL A 30 -79.03 9.60 16.27
CA VAL A 30 -79.88 8.38 16.30
C VAL A 30 -81.29 8.56 15.70
N ASN A 31 -81.82 9.78 15.65
CA ASN A 31 -83.15 10.10 15.10
C ASN A 31 -83.20 10.37 13.58
N ILE A 32 -82.07 10.33 12.86
CA ILE A 32 -82.06 10.51 11.41
C ILE A 32 -82.25 9.13 10.73
N ILE A 33 -83.45 8.90 10.18
CA ILE A 33 -83.90 7.65 9.53
C ILE A 33 -82.89 7.09 8.51
N TYR A 34 -82.19 7.97 7.78
CA TYR A 34 -81.23 7.57 6.75
C TYR A 34 -79.95 6.93 7.31
N PHE A 35 -79.55 7.23 8.55
CA PHE A 35 -78.30 6.74 9.12
C PHE A 35 -78.44 5.30 9.64
N GLN A 36 -79.52 4.99 10.36
CA GLN A 36 -79.83 3.61 10.78
C GLN A 36 -80.01 2.67 9.59
N GLY A 37 -80.52 3.18 8.46
CA GLY A 37 -80.69 2.41 7.23
C GLY A 37 -79.40 1.80 6.69
N MET A 38 -78.22 2.37 6.97
CA MET A 38 -76.94 1.85 6.48
C MET A 38 -76.51 0.50 7.09
N PHE A 39 -77.06 0.13 8.25
CA PHE A 39 -76.79 -1.17 8.88
C PHE A 39 -77.70 -2.28 8.35
N TYR A 40 -78.89 -1.93 7.86
CA TYR A 40 -79.88 -2.89 7.39
C TYR A 40 -79.97 -2.99 5.86
N THR A 41 -79.59 -1.93 5.15
CA THR A 41 -79.45 -1.97 3.68
C THR A 41 -78.22 -2.80 3.32
N GLN A 42 -78.39 -3.71 2.37
CA GLN A 42 -77.33 -4.62 1.94
C GLN A 42 -76.95 -4.30 0.49
N ILE A 43 -75.65 -4.16 0.24
CA ILE A 43 -75.06 -4.14 -1.09
C ILE A 43 -74.31 -5.47 -1.24
N PHE A 44 -74.68 -6.28 -2.24
CA PHE A 44 -74.13 -7.63 -2.44
C PHE A 44 -74.19 -8.54 -1.18
N GLY A 45 -75.25 -8.41 -0.38
CA GLY A 45 -75.42 -9.20 0.86
C GLY A 45 -74.59 -8.72 2.06
N ILE A 46 -73.82 -7.63 1.91
CA ILE A 46 -73.02 -7.02 2.97
C ILE A 46 -73.67 -5.70 3.41
N PRO A 47 -73.81 -5.43 4.71
CA PRO A 47 -74.27 -4.12 5.20
C PRO A 47 -73.45 -2.97 4.60
N VAL A 48 -74.12 -1.91 4.15
CA VAL A 48 -73.48 -0.76 3.46
C VAL A 48 -72.31 -0.18 4.27
N PHE A 49 -72.43 -0.13 5.60
CA PHE A 49 -71.36 0.34 6.49
C PHE A 49 -70.05 -0.47 6.37
N LEU A 50 -70.14 -1.81 6.31
CA LEU A 50 -68.97 -2.68 6.19
C LEU A 50 -68.33 -2.55 4.80
N PHE A 51 -69.17 -2.45 3.76
CA PHE A 51 -68.71 -2.24 2.39
C PHE A 51 -67.88 -0.94 2.24
N LEU A 52 -68.34 0.16 2.85
CA LEU A 52 -67.63 1.45 2.79
C LEU A 52 -66.29 1.42 3.55
N ASN A 53 -66.22 0.74 4.68
CA ASN A 53 -64.95 0.54 5.41
C ASN A 53 -63.96 -0.29 4.61
N LEU A 54 -64.41 -1.35 3.94
CA LEU A 54 -63.55 -2.17 3.08
C LEU A 54 -62.96 -1.35 1.92
N ILE A 55 -63.73 -0.43 1.34
CA ILE A 55 -63.23 0.49 0.30
C ILE A 55 -62.14 1.41 0.87
N ILE A 56 -62.33 1.98 2.06
CA ILE A 56 -61.34 2.85 2.70
C ILE A 56 -60.04 2.08 2.97
N ILE A 57 -60.14 0.87 3.53
CA ILE A 57 -58.98 0.02 3.81
C ILE A 57 -58.24 -0.32 2.50
N LEU A 58 -58.97 -0.68 1.45
CA LEU A 58 -58.39 -0.96 0.14
C LEU A 58 -57.65 0.25 -0.42
N LEU A 59 -58.25 1.44 -0.33
CA LEU A 59 -57.65 2.69 -0.80
C LEU A 59 -56.38 3.03 0.00
N CYS A 60 -56.39 2.84 1.32
CA CYS A 60 -55.20 3.01 2.15
C CYS A 60 -54.06 2.04 1.77
N ILE A 61 -54.38 0.78 1.48
CA ILE A 61 -53.38 -0.21 1.03
C ILE A 61 -52.79 0.20 -0.31
N ILE A 62 -53.61 0.63 -1.27
CA ILE A 62 -53.16 1.05 -2.61
C ILE A 62 -52.25 2.27 -2.50
N VAL A 63 -52.70 3.32 -1.81
CA VAL A 63 -51.92 4.56 -1.63
C VAL A 63 -50.62 4.29 -0.88
N GLY A 64 -50.68 3.50 0.20
CA GLY A 64 -49.51 3.09 0.97
C GLY A 64 -48.49 2.32 0.14
N SER A 65 -48.96 1.41 -0.73
CA SER A 65 -48.09 0.62 -1.60
C SER A 65 -47.39 1.48 -2.66
N VAL A 66 -48.09 2.44 -3.27
CA VAL A 66 -47.52 3.37 -4.25
C VAL A 66 -46.46 4.28 -3.61
N LEU A 67 -46.73 4.81 -2.42
CA LEU A 67 -45.77 5.63 -1.68
C LEU A 67 -44.53 4.82 -1.28
N ALA A 68 -44.72 3.60 -0.76
CA ALA A 68 -43.62 2.71 -0.40
C ALA A 68 -42.74 2.37 -1.61
N TYR A 69 -43.36 2.11 -2.77
CA TYR A 69 -42.64 1.84 -4.01
C TYR A 69 -41.76 3.03 -4.44
N LYS A 70 -42.32 4.26 -4.48
CA LYS A 70 -41.57 5.47 -4.84
C LYS A 70 -40.38 5.72 -3.89
N ILE A 71 -40.58 5.57 -2.58
CA ILE A 71 -39.52 5.80 -1.57
C ILE A 71 -38.40 4.75 -1.70
N ASN A 72 -38.74 3.48 -1.91
CA ASN A 72 -37.73 2.45 -2.07
C ASN A 72 -36.89 2.65 -3.33
N GLN A 73 -37.53 3.02 -4.44
CA GLN A 73 -36.82 3.38 -5.68
C GLN A 73 -35.83 4.53 -5.45
N GLN A 74 -36.21 5.52 -4.65
CA GLN A 74 -35.34 6.64 -4.31
C GLN A 74 -34.15 6.22 -3.43
N ASN A 75 -34.37 5.37 -2.42
CA ASN A 75 -33.29 4.88 -1.56
C ASN A 75 -32.25 4.09 -2.34
N ASP A 76 -32.69 3.23 -3.26
CA ASP A 76 -31.80 2.45 -4.12
C ASP A 76 -30.95 3.35 -5.03
N TRP A 77 -31.56 4.41 -5.56
CA TRP A 77 -30.82 5.41 -6.34
C TRP A 77 -29.77 6.14 -5.48
N ILE A 78 -30.13 6.64 -4.29
CA ILE A 78 -29.19 7.32 -3.37
C ILE A 78 -28.03 6.39 -3.02
N LYS A 79 -28.32 5.13 -2.68
CA LYS A 79 -27.31 4.13 -2.35
C LYS A 79 -26.31 3.95 -3.50
N THR A 80 -26.82 3.85 -4.73
CA THR A 80 -25.98 3.74 -5.92
C THR A 80 -25.08 4.96 -6.10
N GLN A 81 -25.58 6.17 -5.86
CA GLN A 81 -24.75 7.39 -5.94
C GLN A 81 -23.66 7.43 -4.86
N ILE A 82 -23.95 6.95 -3.65
CA ILE A 82 -22.95 6.85 -2.57
C ILE A 82 -21.88 5.83 -2.93
N GLU A 83 -22.25 4.65 -3.45
CA GLU A 83 -21.31 3.62 -3.88
C GLU A 83 -20.38 4.15 -4.98
N ARG A 84 -20.93 4.83 -6.00
CA ARG A 84 -20.14 5.48 -7.06
C ARG A 84 -19.18 6.54 -6.51
N SER A 85 -19.62 7.32 -5.52
CA SER A 85 -18.75 8.28 -4.82
C SER A 85 -17.59 7.60 -4.10
N MET A 86 -17.82 6.45 -3.45
CA MET A 86 -16.78 5.66 -2.78
C MET A 86 -15.78 5.07 -3.77
N GLU A 87 -16.24 4.67 -4.96
CA GLU A 87 -15.40 4.18 -6.05
C GLU A 87 -14.59 5.30 -6.74
N GLY A 88 -14.91 6.57 -6.43
CA GLY A 88 -14.22 7.75 -6.94
C GLY A 88 -14.78 8.26 -8.27
N GLU A 89 -15.96 7.79 -8.67
CA GLU A 89 -16.71 8.34 -9.80
C GLU A 89 -17.38 9.67 -9.42
N THR A 90 -17.62 10.51 -10.43
CA THR A 90 -18.34 11.77 -10.26
C THR A 90 -19.81 11.50 -10.06
N VAL A 91 -20.35 11.97 -8.94
CA VAL A 91 -21.79 11.95 -8.67
C VAL A 91 -22.48 13.02 -9.51
N GLY A 92 -23.56 12.65 -10.21
CA GLY A 92 -24.33 13.59 -11.02
C GLY A 92 -25.76 13.12 -11.27
N ILE A 93 -26.68 14.08 -11.37
CA ILE A 93 -28.03 13.85 -11.91
C ILE A 93 -27.89 13.68 -13.42
N ASN A 94 -27.63 12.46 -13.88
CA ASN A 94 -27.99 12.09 -15.24
C ASN A 94 -29.38 11.44 -15.18
N ASP A 95 -30.37 12.30 -15.44
CA ASP A 95 -31.66 12.04 -16.10
C ASP A 95 -32.48 10.80 -15.68
N GLN A 96 -33.65 11.07 -15.06
CA GLN A 96 -34.99 10.54 -15.41
C GLN A 96 -35.94 10.67 -14.22
N ASN A 97 -36.78 11.72 -14.21
CA ASN A 97 -38.10 11.77 -13.56
C ASN A 97 -38.24 11.20 -12.12
N ILE A 98 -37.21 11.26 -11.28
CA ILE A 98 -37.40 10.97 -9.86
C ILE A 98 -37.93 12.26 -9.25
N GLU A 99 -39.20 12.25 -8.85
CA GLU A 99 -39.76 13.27 -7.95
C GLU A 99 -39.05 13.12 -6.59
N ILE A 100 -37.86 13.73 -6.51
CA ILE A 100 -37.04 13.77 -5.31
C ILE A 100 -37.79 14.67 -4.31
N TYR A 101 -38.17 14.11 -3.16
CA TYR A 101 -38.70 14.89 -2.05
C TYR A 101 -37.74 16.04 -1.70
N SER A 102 -38.26 17.20 -1.29
CA SER A 102 -37.42 18.39 -1.02
C SER A 102 -36.26 18.11 -0.05
N GLU A 103 -36.47 17.28 0.98
CA GLU A 103 -35.42 16.90 1.95
C GLU A 103 -34.24 16.14 1.31
N THR A 104 -34.52 15.35 0.26
CA THR A 104 -33.48 14.59 -0.47
C THR A 104 -32.73 15.43 -1.49
N LEU A 105 -33.29 16.59 -1.89
CA LEU A 105 -32.61 17.56 -2.75
C LEU A 105 -31.48 18.29 -2.01
N ASP A 106 -31.68 18.59 -0.72
CA ASP A 106 -30.65 19.22 0.12
C ASP A 106 -29.45 18.30 0.36
N LEU A 107 -29.71 17.00 0.57
CA LEU A 107 -28.67 15.98 0.63
C LEU A 107 -27.86 15.92 -0.66
N TYR A 108 -28.53 16.02 -1.81
CA TYR A 108 -27.87 16.06 -3.11
C TYR A 108 -26.97 17.30 -3.27
N HIS A 109 -27.48 18.49 -2.93
CA HIS A 109 -26.71 19.73 -2.97
C HIS A 109 -25.48 19.71 -2.06
N THR A 110 -25.48 18.87 -1.01
CA THR A 110 -24.32 18.66 -0.14
C THR A 110 -23.36 17.59 -0.68
N LEU A 111 -23.88 16.51 -1.25
CA LEU A 111 -23.09 15.38 -1.75
C LEU A 111 -22.24 15.73 -2.97
N VAL A 112 -22.77 16.53 -3.90
CA VAL A 112 -22.05 16.92 -5.12
C VAL A 112 -20.77 17.71 -4.84
N PRO A 113 -20.82 18.85 -4.10
CA PRO A 113 -19.60 19.60 -3.81
C PRO A 113 -18.62 18.80 -2.94
N LEU A 114 -19.12 17.95 -2.03
CA LEU A 114 -18.27 17.06 -1.23
C LEU A 114 -17.50 16.07 -2.12
N ASN A 115 -18.17 15.42 -3.06
CA ASN A 115 -17.54 14.50 -4.02
C ASN A 115 -16.48 15.23 -4.88
N GLN A 116 -16.77 16.46 -5.31
CA GLN A 116 -15.81 17.28 -6.05
C GLN A 116 -14.56 17.63 -5.22
N GLU A 117 -14.72 18.00 -3.95
CA GLU A 117 -13.59 18.27 -3.06
C GLU A 117 -12.78 17.01 -2.76
N LEU A 118 -13.44 15.87 -2.53
CA LEU A 118 -12.77 14.58 -2.38
C LEU A 118 -11.97 14.20 -3.62
N HIS A 119 -12.51 14.45 -4.82
CA HIS A 119 -11.81 14.19 -6.08
C HIS A 119 -10.56 15.09 -6.22
N LYS A 120 -10.67 16.39 -5.92
CA LYS A 120 -9.52 17.32 -5.91
C LYS A 120 -8.44 16.89 -4.91
N LEU A 121 -8.85 16.49 -3.71
CA LEU A 121 -7.93 16.03 -2.67
C LEU A 121 -7.20 14.75 -3.12
N ARG A 122 -7.92 13.81 -3.74
CA ARG A 122 -7.34 12.58 -4.29
C ARG A 122 -6.28 12.88 -5.36
N LEU A 123 -6.58 13.78 -6.29
CA LEU A 123 -5.62 14.22 -7.32
C LEU A 123 -4.40 14.90 -6.70
N LYS A 124 -4.59 15.77 -5.70
CA LYS A 124 -3.49 16.45 -5.01
C LYS A 124 -2.59 15.46 -4.27
N THR A 125 -3.16 14.51 -3.55
CA THR A 125 -2.39 13.45 -2.87
C THR A 125 -1.63 12.60 -3.86
N GLN A 126 -2.25 12.19 -4.98
CA GLN A 126 -1.58 11.42 -6.02
C GLN A 126 -0.39 12.17 -6.63
N ASN A 127 -0.56 13.47 -6.92
CA ASN A 127 0.53 14.32 -7.42
C ASN A 127 1.67 14.45 -6.39
N LEU A 128 1.35 14.70 -5.12
CA LEU A 128 2.36 14.77 -4.05
C LEU A 128 3.09 13.43 -3.88
N THR A 129 2.38 12.31 -3.95
CA THR A 129 2.99 10.98 -3.88
C THR A 129 3.96 10.78 -5.04
N ASN A 130 3.55 11.09 -6.28
CA ASN A 130 4.41 10.96 -7.46
C ASN A 130 5.63 11.88 -7.41
N GLU A 131 5.46 13.14 -7.01
CA GLU A 131 6.58 14.08 -6.84
C GLU A 131 7.56 13.61 -5.76
N ASN A 132 7.05 13.14 -4.61
CA ASN A 132 7.89 12.62 -3.54
C ASN A 132 8.68 11.38 -3.98
N TYR A 133 8.06 10.46 -4.75
CA TYR A 133 8.77 9.31 -5.32
C TYR A 133 9.91 9.75 -6.24
N ASN A 134 9.64 10.66 -7.18
CA ASN A 134 10.67 11.15 -8.11
C ASN A 134 11.81 11.87 -7.38
N ILE A 135 11.50 12.72 -6.40
CA ILE A 135 12.51 13.44 -5.62
C ILE A 135 13.37 12.47 -4.81
N ASN A 136 12.77 11.48 -4.15
CA ASN A 136 13.50 10.50 -3.36
C ASN A 136 14.37 9.60 -4.24
N ASP A 137 13.86 9.11 -5.37
CA ASP A 137 14.65 8.30 -6.30
C ASP A 137 15.84 9.08 -6.87
N VAL A 138 15.64 10.34 -7.26
CA VAL A 138 16.72 11.20 -7.75
C VAL A 138 17.74 11.48 -6.65
N LYS A 139 17.30 11.77 -5.41
CA LYS A 139 18.20 11.98 -4.27
C LYS A 139 19.01 10.73 -3.95
N VAL A 140 18.37 9.57 -3.87
CA VAL A 140 19.04 8.29 -3.59
C VAL A 140 20.05 7.96 -4.67
N LYS A 141 19.68 8.09 -5.96
CA LYS A 141 20.61 7.89 -7.08
C LYS A 141 21.80 8.84 -7.00
N LYS A 142 21.55 10.12 -6.71
CA LYS A 142 22.62 11.12 -6.57
C LYS A 142 23.57 10.80 -5.43
N ILE A 143 23.05 10.42 -4.25
CA ILE A 143 23.87 10.02 -3.11
C ILE A 143 24.74 8.81 -3.46
N ILE A 144 24.18 7.81 -4.16
CA ILE A 144 24.93 6.63 -4.59
C ILE A 144 26.04 7.01 -5.58
N GLU A 145 25.77 7.92 -6.52
CA GLU A 145 26.75 8.36 -7.51
C GLU A 145 27.87 9.19 -6.88
N ASP A 146 27.52 10.12 -5.99
CA ASP A 146 28.49 10.93 -5.24
C ASP A 146 29.40 10.03 -4.39
N GLU A 147 28.84 9.00 -3.74
CA GLU A 147 29.62 8.04 -2.96
C GLU A 147 30.52 7.17 -3.84
N ARG A 148 30.03 6.70 -5.00
CA ARG A 148 30.87 5.98 -5.97
C ARG A 148 32.04 6.82 -6.46
N GLN A 149 31.81 8.10 -6.74
CA GLN A 149 32.85 9.00 -7.20
C GLN A 149 33.85 9.35 -6.09
N ARG A 150 33.39 9.44 -4.84
CA ARG A 150 34.26 9.55 -3.67
C ARG A 150 35.14 8.30 -3.50
N LEU A 151 34.54 7.11 -3.52
CA LEU A 151 35.25 5.83 -3.43
C LEU A 151 36.26 5.65 -4.56
N ALA A 152 35.92 6.02 -5.80
CA ALA A 152 36.84 5.97 -6.94
C ALA A 152 38.07 6.89 -6.76
N ARG A 153 37.88 8.09 -6.18
CA ARG A 153 38.98 9.00 -5.84
C ARG A 153 39.86 8.43 -4.72
N GLU A 154 39.25 7.95 -3.63
CA GLU A 154 39.99 7.31 -2.53
C GLU A 154 40.81 6.10 -3.04
N LEU A 155 40.24 5.29 -3.95
CA LEU A 155 40.93 4.20 -4.63
C LEU A 155 42.12 4.68 -5.45
N HIS A 156 41.90 5.67 -6.32
CA HIS A 156 42.94 6.22 -7.18
C HIS A 156 44.11 6.78 -6.36
N ASP A 157 43.82 7.50 -5.27
CA ASP A 157 44.84 8.15 -4.44
C ASP A 157 45.64 7.12 -3.63
N SER A 158 44.96 6.16 -2.99
CA SER A 158 45.61 5.07 -2.24
C SER A 158 46.54 4.24 -3.13
N VAL A 159 46.05 3.82 -4.31
CA VAL A 159 46.83 3.04 -5.28
C VAL A 159 48.01 3.83 -5.84
N SER A 160 47.79 5.11 -6.17
CA SER A 160 48.86 5.96 -6.71
C SER A 160 49.97 6.19 -5.69
N GLN A 161 49.65 6.39 -4.41
CA GLN A 161 50.63 6.51 -3.33
C GLN A 161 51.43 5.21 -3.15
N GLN A 162 50.76 4.07 -3.21
CA GLN A 162 51.39 2.75 -3.09
C GLN A 162 52.32 2.43 -4.27
N LEU A 163 51.87 2.67 -5.49
CA LEU A 163 52.70 2.49 -6.70
C LEU A 163 53.88 3.47 -6.72
N PHE A 164 53.69 4.71 -6.22
CA PHE A 164 54.76 5.68 -6.08
C PHE A 164 55.84 5.17 -5.10
N ALA A 165 55.45 4.67 -3.93
CA ALA A 165 56.38 4.08 -2.96
C ALA A 165 57.17 2.90 -3.55
N ALA A 166 56.49 1.99 -4.27
CA ALA A 166 57.14 0.88 -4.98
C ALA A 166 58.12 1.38 -6.06
N SER A 167 57.75 2.42 -6.83
CA SER A 167 58.62 2.99 -7.87
C SER A 167 59.89 3.66 -7.30
N MET A 168 59.77 4.35 -6.15
CA MET A 168 60.89 4.96 -5.45
C MET A 168 61.86 3.91 -4.91
N MET A 169 61.32 2.85 -4.32
CA MET A 169 62.11 1.76 -3.76
C MET A 169 62.80 0.94 -4.86
N LEU A 170 62.17 0.73 -6.03
CA LEU A 170 62.81 0.19 -7.23
C LEU A 170 63.94 1.08 -7.76
N SER A 171 63.74 2.40 -7.75
CA SER A 171 64.74 3.36 -8.23
C SER A 171 65.99 3.37 -7.32
N ALA A 172 65.78 3.28 -6.00
CA ALA A 172 66.86 3.14 -5.02
C ALA A 172 67.66 1.84 -5.21
N ILE A 173 66.99 0.72 -5.47
CA ILE A 173 67.64 -0.56 -5.81
C ILE A 173 68.48 -0.44 -7.09
N LYS A 174 68.00 0.32 -8.09
CA LYS A 174 68.67 0.51 -9.39
C LYS A 174 69.91 1.43 -9.30
N GLU A 175 69.89 2.45 -8.44
CA GLU A 175 71.01 3.38 -8.26
C GLU A 175 72.11 2.84 -7.34
N THR A 176 71.79 1.87 -6.49
CA THR A 176 72.78 1.21 -5.65
C THR A 176 73.56 0.20 -6.49
N LYS A 177 74.90 0.32 -6.57
CA LYS A 177 75.75 -0.73 -7.15
C LYS A 177 75.43 -2.04 -6.44
N LEU A 178 74.95 -3.02 -7.19
CA LEU A 178 74.56 -4.36 -6.72
C LEU A 178 75.71 -5.03 -5.95
N GLU A 179 75.81 -4.78 -4.65
CA GLU A 179 76.57 -5.60 -3.71
C GLU A 179 75.60 -6.54 -2.98
N PRO A 180 75.95 -7.83 -2.80
CA PRO A 180 75.09 -8.77 -2.11
C PRO A 180 74.85 -8.35 -0.64
N PRO A 181 73.66 -8.62 -0.07
CA PRO A 181 72.56 -9.38 -0.65
C PRO A 181 71.40 -8.48 -1.08
N LEU A 182 71.20 -8.36 -2.39
CA LEU A 182 69.98 -7.84 -3.00
C LEU A 182 68.74 -8.69 -2.64
N ASP A 183 68.97 -9.90 -2.12
CA ASP A 183 67.96 -10.90 -1.75
C ASP A 183 66.97 -10.43 -0.67
N GLN A 184 67.29 -9.38 0.10
CA GLN A 184 66.39 -8.89 1.15
C GLN A 184 65.49 -7.72 0.73
N GLN A 185 65.87 -6.93 -0.28
CA GLN A 185 65.11 -5.74 -0.68
C GLN A 185 63.99 -6.04 -1.69
N ILE A 186 64.22 -6.99 -2.60
CA ILE A 186 63.20 -7.43 -3.57
C ILE A 186 61.96 -8.04 -2.90
N PRO A 187 62.06 -8.93 -1.88
CA PRO A 187 60.90 -9.48 -1.19
C PRO A 187 60.07 -8.44 -0.44
N ILE A 188 60.71 -7.39 0.09
CA ILE A 188 60.00 -6.28 0.76
C ILE A 188 59.18 -5.50 -0.26
N LEU A 189 59.76 -5.22 -1.42
CA LEU A 189 59.07 -4.56 -2.52
C LEU A 189 57.90 -5.39 -3.06
N GLU A 190 58.12 -6.69 -3.26
CA GLU A 190 57.11 -7.63 -3.72
C GLU A 190 55.94 -7.70 -2.73
N LYS A 191 56.23 -7.75 -1.42
CA LYS A 191 55.21 -7.69 -0.37
C LYS A 191 54.42 -6.38 -0.40
N MET A 192 55.10 -5.24 -0.55
CA MET A 192 54.44 -3.94 -0.59
C MET A 192 53.47 -3.83 -1.79
N VAL A 193 53.85 -4.36 -2.96
CA VAL A 193 52.98 -4.43 -4.14
C VAL A 193 51.82 -5.40 -3.93
N GLN A 194 52.05 -6.56 -3.29
CA GLN A 194 50.99 -7.52 -2.98
C GLN A 194 49.96 -6.95 -1.99
N ASP A 195 50.41 -6.29 -0.92
CA ASP A 195 49.55 -5.64 0.08
C ASP A 195 48.71 -4.53 -0.58
N SER A 196 49.31 -3.76 -1.48
CA SER A 196 48.64 -2.71 -2.26
C SER A 196 47.57 -3.28 -3.22
N GLN A 197 47.87 -4.41 -3.87
CA GLN A 197 46.88 -5.11 -4.70
C GLN A 197 45.72 -5.67 -3.88
N LEU A 198 45.98 -6.17 -2.67
CA LEU A 198 44.96 -6.65 -1.76
C LEU A 198 44.02 -5.53 -1.35
N GLU A 199 44.57 -4.36 -0.98
CA GLU A 199 43.78 -3.21 -0.58
C GLU A 199 42.92 -2.65 -1.74
N MET A 200 43.49 -2.54 -2.93
CA MET A 200 42.72 -2.17 -4.13
C MET A 200 41.57 -3.15 -4.38
N ARG A 201 41.83 -4.46 -4.29
CA ARG A 201 40.80 -5.49 -4.50
C ARG A 201 39.71 -5.44 -3.42
N ALA A 202 40.06 -5.14 -2.18
CA ALA A 202 39.11 -4.90 -1.08
C ALA A 202 38.19 -3.71 -1.39
N LEU A 203 38.75 -2.58 -1.82
CA LEU A 203 37.97 -1.38 -2.17
C LEU A 203 37.05 -1.57 -3.39
N LEU A 204 37.48 -2.38 -4.37
CA LEU A 204 36.66 -2.68 -5.55
C LEU A 204 35.40 -3.51 -5.22
N LEU A 205 35.36 -4.20 -4.07
CA LEU A 205 34.14 -4.87 -3.61
C LEU A 205 33.01 -3.87 -3.34
N HIS A 206 33.32 -2.72 -2.72
CA HIS A 206 32.34 -1.67 -2.40
C HIS A 206 31.76 -0.96 -3.62
N LEU A 207 32.46 -1.00 -4.76
CA LEU A 207 31.99 -0.41 -6.02
C LEU A 207 31.05 -1.34 -6.81
N ARG A 208 30.95 -2.62 -6.43
CA ARG A 208 30.06 -3.60 -7.07
C ARG A 208 28.59 -3.13 -6.95
N PRO A 209 27.77 -3.23 -8.02
CA PRO A 209 26.36 -2.84 -7.95
C PRO A 209 25.62 -3.48 -6.78
N LEU A 210 24.78 -2.67 -6.12
CA LEU A 210 24.26 -2.86 -4.76
C LEU A 210 23.28 -4.01 -4.55
N GLY A 211 22.80 -4.67 -5.61
CA GLY A 211 21.71 -5.64 -5.52
C GLY A 211 22.06 -6.98 -6.16
N LEU A 212 21.39 -8.03 -5.69
CA LEU A 212 21.58 -9.41 -6.14
C LEU A 212 21.19 -9.66 -7.62
N LYS A 213 20.71 -8.67 -8.39
CA LYS A 213 20.33 -8.80 -9.82
C LYS A 213 19.52 -10.07 -10.10
N ASP A 214 18.49 -10.30 -9.29
CA ASP A 214 17.59 -11.46 -9.34
C ASP A 214 18.19 -12.82 -8.95
N LYS A 215 19.37 -12.82 -8.33
CA LYS A 215 19.95 -14.01 -7.68
C LYS A 215 19.48 -14.11 -6.22
N SER A 216 19.48 -15.32 -5.69
CA SER A 216 19.32 -15.56 -4.25
C SER A 216 20.56 -15.10 -3.47
N LEU A 217 20.40 -14.85 -2.17
CA LEU A 217 21.53 -14.52 -1.28
C LEU A 217 22.66 -15.56 -1.39
N GLY A 218 22.31 -16.85 -1.39
CA GLY A 218 23.27 -17.94 -1.46
C GLY A 218 24.05 -17.95 -2.77
N GLU A 219 23.39 -17.76 -3.91
CA GLU A 219 24.05 -17.62 -5.21
C GLU A 219 24.97 -16.39 -5.27
N GLY A 220 24.51 -15.26 -4.73
CA GLY A 220 25.30 -14.03 -4.66
C GLY A 220 26.60 -14.21 -3.87
N ILE A 221 26.54 -14.85 -2.70
CA ILE A 221 27.73 -15.12 -1.88
C ILE A 221 28.64 -16.14 -2.56
N LYS A 222 28.10 -17.19 -3.21
CA LYS A 222 28.90 -18.16 -3.97
C LYS A 222 29.70 -17.47 -5.08
N ASP A 223 29.03 -16.65 -5.90
CA ASP A 223 29.69 -15.90 -6.98
C ASP A 223 30.76 -14.96 -6.45
N LEU A 224 30.46 -14.28 -5.35
CA LEU A 224 31.41 -13.41 -4.65
C LEU A 224 32.67 -14.17 -4.22
N VAL A 225 32.50 -15.33 -3.57
CA VAL A 225 33.62 -16.15 -3.10
C VAL A 225 34.41 -16.72 -4.26
N ILE A 226 33.76 -17.22 -5.31
CA ILE A 226 34.43 -17.75 -6.52
C ILE A 226 35.26 -16.66 -7.21
N ASP A 227 34.74 -15.45 -7.31
CA ASP A 227 35.46 -14.31 -7.87
C ASP A 227 36.70 -13.96 -7.03
N LEU A 228 36.57 -14.00 -5.70
CA LEU A 228 37.67 -13.71 -4.77
C LEU A 228 38.74 -14.80 -4.76
N GLN A 229 38.37 -16.07 -4.86
CA GLN A 229 39.32 -17.19 -4.95
C GLN A 229 40.29 -17.04 -6.12
N LYS A 230 39.85 -16.45 -7.24
CA LYS A 230 40.69 -16.22 -8.43
C LYS A 230 41.60 -14.99 -8.30
N LYS A 231 41.24 -14.06 -7.42
CA LYS A 231 41.80 -12.71 -7.38
C LYS A 231 42.57 -12.42 -6.11
N VAL A 232 42.48 -13.23 -5.07
CA VAL A 232 43.14 -12.97 -3.78
C VAL A 232 44.11 -14.12 -3.48
N PRO A 233 45.34 -13.85 -3.03
CA PRO A 233 46.31 -14.89 -2.59
C PRO A 233 45.88 -15.69 -1.35
N MET A 234 44.74 -15.37 -0.74
CA MET A 234 44.20 -15.99 0.46
C MET A 234 43.20 -17.10 0.13
N LYS A 235 43.17 -18.18 0.92
CA LYS A 235 42.21 -19.28 0.72
C LYS A 235 40.81 -18.87 1.19
N VAL A 236 39.91 -18.55 0.26
CA VAL A 236 38.51 -18.26 0.57
C VAL A 236 37.67 -19.53 0.40
N VAL A 237 36.90 -19.93 1.41
CA VAL A 237 36.04 -21.12 1.40
C VAL A 237 34.61 -20.70 1.74
N HIS A 238 33.61 -21.41 1.22
CA HIS A 238 32.22 -21.14 1.52
C HIS A 238 31.46 -22.43 1.86
N GLU A 239 30.54 -22.35 2.82
CA GLU A 239 29.57 -23.39 3.14
C GLU A 239 28.20 -22.71 3.23
N ILE A 240 27.37 -22.93 2.19
CA ILE A 240 26.12 -22.16 2.01
C ILE A 240 24.94 -23.11 1.87
N GLN A 241 24.08 -23.10 2.88
CA GLN A 241 22.78 -23.74 2.89
C GLN A 241 21.78 -22.88 2.11
N ASP A 242 20.91 -23.53 1.36
CA ASP A 242 19.86 -22.86 0.58
C ASP A 242 18.60 -22.71 1.44
N PHE A 243 18.15 -21.47 1.63
CA PHE A 243 16.87 -21.15 2.28
C PHE A 243 16.32 -19.82 1.77
N LYS A 244 15.00 -19.66 1.84
CA LYS A 244 14.32 -18.46 1.34
C LYS A 244 14.29 -17.37 2.38
N VAL A 245 14.70 -16.17 1.98
CA VAL A 245 14.64 -14.94 2.76
C VAL A 245 13.88 -13.88 1.96
N PRO A 246 13.12 -12.97 2.58
CA PRO A 246 12.51 -11.84 1.87
C PRO A 246 13.56 -11.03 1.09
N LYS A 247 13.27 -10.69 -0.18
CA LYS A 247 14.22 -10.04 -1.12
C LYS A 247 14.92 -8.79 -0.55
N GLY A 248 14.20 -7.97 0.22
CA GLY A 248 14.79 -6.79 0.87
C GLY A 248 15.81 -7.12 1.96
N ILE A 249 15.67 -8.26 2.65
CA ILE A 249 16.61 -8.74 3.65
C ILE A 249 17.81 -9.40 2.97
N GLU A 250 17.61 -10.10 1.85
CA GLU A 250 18.69 -10.70 1.06
C GLU A 250 19.75 -9.67 0.64
N ASP A 251 19.34 -8.54 0.08
CA ASP A 251 20.27 -7.48 -0.33
C ASP A 251 21.06 -6.90 0.87
N HIS A 252 20.41 -6.73 2.02
CA HIS A 252 21.06 -6.25 3.24
C HIS A 252 22.07 -7.26 3.81
N LEU A 253 21.71 -8.54 3.89
CA LEU A 253 22.61 -9.60 4.36
C LEU A 253 23.80 -9.77 3.42
N PHE A 254 23.56 -9.67 2.11
CA PHE A 254 24.63 -9.71 1.12
C PHE A 254 25.62 -8.56 1.32
N ARG A 255 25.12 -7.35 1.60
CA ARG A 255 25.96 -6.18 1.88
C ARG A 255 26.78 -6.33 3.15
N ILE A 256 26.19 -6.85 4.22
CA ILE A 256 26.90 -7.14 5.48
C ILE A 256 28.03 -8.14 5.23
N THR A 257 27.76 -9.17 4.42
CA THR A 257 28.74 -10.19 4.07
C THR A 257 29.90 -9.58 3.25
N GLN A 258 29.62 -8.70 2.29
CA GLN A 258 30.67 -8.01 1.52
C GLN A 258 31.57 -7.15 2.41
N GLU A 259 30.98 -6.37 3.31
CA GLU A 259 31.71 -5.50 4.25
C GLU A 259 32.61 -6.33 5.17
N ALA A 260 32.07 -7.43 5.72
CA ALA A 260 32.82 -8.34 6.58
C ALA A 260 34.02 -8.97 5.83
N ILE A 261 33.82 -9.40 4.59
CA ILE A 261 34.91 -9.95 3.76
C ILE A 261 35.95 -8.88 3.46
N SER A 262 35.54 -7.66 3.08
CA SER A 262 36.46 -6.55 2.81
C SER A 262 37.31 -6.21 4.04
N ASN A 263 36.69 -6.10 5.21
CA ASN A 263 37.41 -5.82 6.46
C ASN A 263 38.38 -6.94 6.81
N THR A 264 38.01 -8.19 6.54
CA THR A 264 38.89 -9.34 6.73
C THR A 264 40.09 -9.29 5.78
N LEU A 265 39.87 -8.95 4.51
CA LEU A 265 40.94 -8.78 3.52
C LEU A 265 41.92 -7.66 3.89
N ARG A 266 41.42 -6.57 4.49
CA ARG A 266 42.24 -5.41 4.84
C ARG A 266 43.00 -5.58 6.16
N HIS A 267 42.42 -6.26 7.15
CA HIS A 267 42.92 -6.19 8.53
C HIS A 267 43.32 -7.52 9.18
N SER A 268 42.93 -8.67 8.63
CA SER A 268 43.09 -9.93 9.37
C SER A 268 44.53 -10.49 9.38
N ASN A 269 45.39 -10.12 8.42
CA ASN A 269 46.68 -10.78 8.17
C ASN A 269 46.57 -12.33 8.08
N GLY A 270 45.38 -12.87 7.84
CA GLY A 270 45.09 -14.30 7.83
C GLY A 270 45.34 -14.95 6.47
N THR A 271 45.56 -16.26 6.46
CA THR A 271 45.78 -17.04 5.23
C THR A 271 44.50 -17.71 4.70
N LYS A 272 43.41 -17.71 5.48
CA LYS A 272 42.14 -18.35 5.14
C LYS A 272 40.94 -17.56 5.67
N VAL A 273 39.87 -17.48 4.87
CA VAL A 273 38.55 -16.99 5.26
C VAL A 273 37.50 -18.05 4.92
N THR A 274 36.58 -18.30 5.85
CA THR A 274 35.43 -19.18 5.65
C THR A 274 34.15 -18.35 5.77
N VAL A 275 33.24 -18.49 4.79
CA VAL A 275 31.92 -17.85 4.80
C VAL A 275 30.86 -18.92 4.96
N GLU A 276 30.11 -18.87 6.05
CA GLU A 276 29.09 -19.86 6.39
C GLU A 276 27.71 -19.21 6.39
N LEU A 277 26.75 -19.83 5.68
CA LEU A 277 25.34 -19.44 5.67
C LEU A 277 24.51 -20.67 6.02
N PHE A 278 23.88 -20.66 7.19
CA PHE A 278 23.03 -21.75 7.67
C PHE A 278 21.75 -21.21 8.30
N ASN A 279 20.64 -21.94 8.15
CA ASN A 279 19.43 -21.68 8.90
C ASN A 279 19.55 -22.39 10.25
N LYS A 280 19.45 -21.63 11.34
CA LYS A 280 19.45 -22.18 12.69
C LYS A 280 18.01 -22.25 13.17
N ASP A 281 17.32 -23.34 12.82
CA ASP A 281 16.02 -23.64 13.40
C ASP A 281 16.20 -23.86 14.92
N ASP A 282 15.45 -23.09 15.72
CA ASP A 282 15.35 -23.10 17.18
C ASP A 282 16.60 -22.78 18.02
N ILE A 283 16.71 -21.51 18.45
CA ILE A 283 17.21 -21.19 19.80
C ILE A 283 15.99 -20.77 20.63
N TYR A 284 15.23 -21.77 21.10
CA TYR A 284 14.56 -21.64 22.38
C TYR A 284 15.56 -22.06 23.46
N CYS A 285 16.25 -21.07 24.03
CA CYS A 285 16.87 -21.16 25.36
C CYS A 285 16.39 -19.96 26.16
#